data_AF-A0AAW7K9E3-F1
#
_entry.id   AF-A0AAW7K9E3-F1
#
_cell.length_a   1.000
_cell.length_b   1.000
_cell.length_c   1.000
_cell.angle_alpha   90.00
_cell.angle_beta   90.00
_cell.angle_gamma   90.00
#
_symmetry.space_group_name_H-M   'P 1'
#
loop_
_entity.id
_entity.type
_entity.pdbx_description
1 polymer ?
#
loop_
_entity_poly.entity_id
_entity_poly.type
_entity_poly.pdbx_seq_one_letter_code
_entity_poly.pdbx_strand_id
1 'polypeptide(L)'
;MIKWYEESDTEVNRNIALLTGEDPDKWYPYGGVKGKDYCKNPSDAWPIICANKIGIHSPDNGNDNHWQARIATSQGEWLARSSSPLRAAMICFLLSQDTEKTLL
;
A
#
# COMPACT_ATOMS: atom_id res chain seq x y z
N MET A 1 15.57 -0.81 6.41
CA MET A 1 14.13 -1.13 6.39
C MET A 1 13.32 0.13 6.64
N ILE A 2 12.48 0.51 5.67
CA ILE A 2 11.62 1.71 5.81
C ILE A 2 10.41 1.34 6.68
N LYS A 3 10.04 2.23 7.59
CA LYS A 3 8.87 2.05 8.46
C LYS A 3 7.64 2.66 7.81
N TRP A 4 7.11 1.99 6.79
CA TRP A 4 5.96 2.47 5.99
C TRP A 4 4.71 2.86 6.80
N TYR A 5 4.56 2.34 8.01
CA TYR A 5 3.43 2.69 8.88
C TYR A 5 3.54 4.10 9.49
N GLU A 6 4.76 4.63 9.65
CA GLU A 6 5.06 6.00 10.12
C GLU A 6 4.96 7.04 8.98
N GLU A 7 5.00 6.60 7.72
CA GLU A 7 5.00 7.47 6.54
C GLU A 7 3.63 8.11 6.25
N SER A 8 3.68 9.29 5.65
CA SER A 8 2.48 10.00 5.20
C SER A 8 1.83 9.30 4.00
N ASP A 9 0.52 9.52 3.79
CA ASP A 9 -0.17 8.98 2.61
C ASP A 9 0.47 9.46 1.30
N THR A 10 1.01 10.68 1.27
CA THR A 10 1.71 11.23 0.11
C THR A 10 2.95 10.41 -0.21
N GLU A 11 3.76 10.07 0.80
CA GLU A 11 4.97 9.26 0.60
C GLU A 11 4.64 7.81 0.23
N VAL A 12 3.61 7.22 0.84
CA VAL A 12 3.12 5.88 0.46
C VAL A 12 2.65 5.88 -1.00
N ASN A 13 1.79 6.83 -1.38
CA ASN A 13 1.28 6.93 -2.74
C ASN A 13 2.39 7.18 -3.77
N ARG A 14 3.36 8.05 -3.44
CA ARG A 14 4.52 8.36 -4.28
C ARG A 14 5.38 7.13 -4.55
N ASN A 15 5.69 6.35 -3.51
CA ASN A 15 6.52 5.15 -3.67
C ASN A 15 5.81 4.05 -4.47
N ILE A 16 4.50 3.92 -4.30
CA ILE A 16 3.70 2.98 -5.11
C ILE A 16 3.68 3.40 -6.57
N ALA A 17 3.52 4.69 -6.86
CA ALA A 17 3.60 5.19 -8.24
C ALA A 17 4.95 4.82 -8.88
N LEU A 18 6.06 5.05 -8.18
CA LEU A 18 7.40 4.68 -8.66
C LEU A 18 7.53 3.18 -8.92
N LEU A 19 7.06 2.32 -8.01
CA LEU A 19 7.13 0.86 -8.17
C LEU A 19 6.24 0.32 -9.30
N THR A 20 5.13 0.99 -9.58
CA THR A 20 4.20 0.61 -10.64
C THR A 20 4.55 1.22 -12.00
N GLY A 21 5.66 1.97 -12.08
CA GLY A 21 6.12 2.63 -13.31
C GLY A 21 5.32 3.88 -13.68
N GLU A 22 4.58 4.45 -12.73
CA GLU A 22 3.83 5.69 -12.88
C GLU A 22 4.68 6.89 -12.45
N ASP A 23 4.40 8.05 -13.05
CA ASP A 23 5.05 9.31 -12.69
C ASP A 23 4.33 9.92 -11.46
N PRO A 24 4.97 9.97 -10.27
CA PRO A 24 4.35 10.51 -9.06
C PRO A 24 4.12 12.03 -9.12
N ASP A 25 4.92 12.74 -9.92
CA ASP A 25 4.92 14.21 -10.00
C ASP A 25 4.00 14.70 -11.12
N LYS A 26 3.26 13.78 -11.75
CA LYS A 26 2.29 14.08 -12.81
C LYS A 26 1.10 14.88 -12.26
N TRP A 27 1.25 16.20 -12.28
CA TRP A 27 0.19 17.17 -12.01
C TRP A 27 -0.19 17.89 -13.30
N TYR A 28 -1.42 17.67 -13.80
CA TYR A 28 -1.88 18.37 -15.01
C TYR A 28 -2.71 19.62 -14.64
N PRO A 29 -2.24 20.83 -15.01
CA PRO A 29 -2.84 22.10 -14.58
C PRO A 29 -4.23 22.40 -15.20
N TYR A 30 -4.72 21.59 -16.14
CA TYR A 30 -5.99 21.82 -16.85
C TYR A 30 -7.01 20.68 -16.70
N GLY A 31 -7.06 20.04 -15.52
CA GLY A 31 -8.07 19.01 -15.22
C GLY A 31 -7.65 17.58 -15.59
N GLY A 32 -6.35 17.30 -15.65
CA GLY A 32 -5.86 15.91 -15.73
C GLY A 32 -5.77 15.27 -14.35
N VAL A 33 -5.75 13.94 -14.35
CA VAL A 33 -5.78 13.06 -13.17
C VAL A 33 -4.71 13.51 -12.15
N LYS A 34 -5.14 13.99 -10.97
CA LYS A 34 -4.30 14.10 -9.78
C LYS A 34 -3.58 12.76 -9.62
N GLY A 35 -2.27 12.75 -9.34
CA GLY A 35 -1.53 11.51 -9.08
C GLY A 35 -2.35 10.54 -8.21
N LYS A 36 -2.30 9.24 -8.54
CA LYS A 36 -3.18 8.23 -7.95
C LYS A 36 -3.14 8.25 -6.42
N ASP A 37 -4.31 8.15 -5.81
CA ASP A 37 -4.45 8.18 -4.34
C ASP A 37 -4.74 6.77 -3.83
N TYR A 38 -3.74 5.89 -3.92
CA TYR A 38 -3.87 4.48 -3.54
C TYR A 38 -4.32 4.28 -2.09
N CYS A 39 -3.96 5.19 -1.17
CA CYS A 39 -4.38 5.12 0.24
C CYS A 39 -5.86 5.44 0.47
N LYS A 40 -6.56 6.08 -0.48
CA LYS A 40 -7.93 6.61 -0.28
C LYS A 40 -8.90 6.33 -1.42
N ASN A 41 -8.42 5.99 -2.62
CA ASN A 41 -9.23 5.73 -3.80
C ASN A 41 -9.23 4.24 -4.15
N PRO A 42 -10.36 3.54 -4.01
CA PRO A 42 -10.46 2.13 -4.36
C PRO A 42 -10.07 1.83 -5.81
N SER A 43 -10.42 2.68 -6.78
CA SER A 43 -10.12 2.44 -8.20
C SER A 43 -8.61 2.48 -8.47
N ASP A 44 -7.87 3.29 -7.72
CA ASP A 44 -6.40 3.36 -7.84
C ASP A 44 -5.74 2.16 -7.16
N ALA A 45 -6.24 1.75 -6.00
CA ALA A 45 -5.68 0.67 -5.17
C ALA A 45 -6.04 -0.75 -5.65
N TRP A 46 -7.24 -0.93 -6.21
CA TRP A 46 -7.81 -2.24 -6.50
C TRP A 46 -6.96 -3.10 -7.45
N PRO A 47 -6.38 -2.54 -8.53
CA PRO A 47 -5.48 -3.31 -9.39
C PRO A 47 -4.31 -3.95 -8.62
N ILE A 48 -3.72 -3.23 -7.67
CA ILE A 48 -2.61 -3.71 -6.84
C ILE A 48 -3.09 -4.79 -5.87
N ILE A 49 -4.24 -4.57 -5.23
CA ILE A 49 -4.85 -5.54 -4.30
C ILE A 49 -5.10 -6.88 -4.99
N CYS A 50 -5.71 -6.87 -6.18
CA CYS A 50 -5.98 -8.09 -6.94
C CYS A 50 -4.71 -8.77 -7.45
N ALA A 51 -3.78 -8.01 -8.02
CA ALA A 51 -2.55 -8.56 -8.59
C ALA A 51 -1.68 -9.25 -7.53
N ASN A 52 -1.63 -8.68 -6.31
CA ASN A 52 -0.81 -9.19 -5.21
C ASN A 52 -1.59 -10.07 -4.21
N LYS A 53 -2.87 -10.35 -4.48
CA LYS A 53 -3.76 -11.16 -3.63
C LYS A 53 -3.78 -10.70 -2.17
N ILE A 54 -3.85 -9.38 -1.97
CA ILE A 54 -3.81 -8.77 -0.64
C ILE A 54 -5.14 -9.06 0.07
N GLY A 55 -5.11 -9.84 1.15
CA GLY A 55 -6.26 -10.04 2.01
C GLY A 55 -6.46 -8.85 2.93
N ILE A 56 -7.68 -8.32 3.03
CA ILE A 56 -8.03 -7.20 3.93
C ILE A 56 -9.11 -7.68 4.89
N HIS A 57 -8.91 -7.49 6.19
CA HIS A 57 -9.89 -7.86 7.20
C HIS A 57 -9.96 -6.84 8.36
N SER A 58 -11.14 -6.73 8.96
CA SER A 58 -11.36 -5.97 10.20
C SER A 58 -11.42 -6.97 11.36
N PRO A 59 -10.36 -7.11 12.16
CA PRO A 59 -10.31 -8.09 13.23
C PRO A 59 -11.27 -7.67 14.37
N ASP A 60 -12.14 -8.60 14.79
CA ASP A 60 -13.16 -8.36 15.81
C ASP A 60 -12.55 -8.46 17.23
N ASN A 61 -11.73 -7.45 17.57
CA ASN A 61 -10.89 -7.48 18.78
C ASN A 61 -11.46 -6.61 19.91
N GLY A 62 -12.66 -6.07 19.77
CA GLY A 62 -13.34 -5.24 20.77
C GLY A 62 -12.68 -3.89 21.11
N ASN A 63 -11.42 -3.65 20.74
CA ASN A 63 -10.66 -2.47 21.18
C ASN A 63 -9.71 -1.86 20.12
N ASP A 64 -9.57 -2.49 18.96
CA ASP A 64 -8.67 -2.05 17.89
C ASP A 64 -9.49 -1.74 16.62
N ASN A 65 -9.84 -0.47 16.40
CA ASN A 65 -10.52 0.02 15.18
C ASN A 65 -9.59 0.05 13.96
N HIS A 66 -8.66 -0.90 13.88
CA HIS A 66 -7.61 -0.96 12.87
C HIS A 66 -7.92 -2.05 11.86
N TRP A 67 -7.89 -1.68 10.58
CA TRP A 67 -7.86 -2.64 9.48
C TRP A 67 -6.52 -3.36 9.43
N GLN A 68 -6.57 -4.64 9.10
CA GLN A 68 -5.40 -5.46 8.79
C GLN A 68 -5.38 -5.83 7.31
N ALA A 69 -4.18 -5.83 6.74
CA ALA A 69 -3.92 -6.37 5.42
C ALA A 69 -2.77 -7.38 5.46
N ARG A 70 -2.88 -8.46 4.69
CA ARG A 70 -1.90 -9.55 4.65
C ARG A 70 -1.61 -9.99 3.22
N ILE A 71 -0.34 -10.24 2.93
CA ILE A 71 0.14 -11.00 1.78
C ILE A 71 0.83 -12.24 2.33
N ALA A 72 0.46 -13.43 1.85
CA ALA A 72 1.08 -14.68 2.23
C ALA A 72 1.47 -15.47 0.97
N THR A 73 2.76 -15.74 0.81
CA THR A 73 3.32 -16.51 -0.31
C THR A 73 4.30 -17.56 0.23
N SER A 74 4.83 -18.42 -0.65
CA SER A 74 5.89 -19.36 -0.27
C SER A 74 7.20 -18.67 0.15
N GLN A 75 7.36 -17.37 -0.15
CA GLN A 75 8.57 -16.60 0.16
C GLN A 75 8.49 -15.88 1.51
N GLY A 76 7.28 -15.77 2.09
CA GLY A 76 7.09 -15.09 3.35
C GLY A 76 5.68 -14.58 3.54
N GLU A 77 5.49 -13.90 4.67
CA GLU A 77 4.24 -13.25 5.02
C GLU A 77 4.50 -11.81 5.47
N TRP A 78 3.67 -10.91 4.97
CA TRP A 78 3.69 -9.50 5.32
C TRP A 78 2.34 -9.10 5.89
N LEU A 79 2.36 -8.31 6.95
CA LEU A 79 1.18 -7.83 7.66
C LEU A 79 1.30 -6.32 7.87
N ALA A 80 0.21 -5.60 7.62
CA ALA A 80 0.11 -4.18 7.90
C ALA A 80 -1.18 -3.85 8.66
N ARG A 81 -1.12 -2.80 9.48
CA ARG A 81 -2.28 -2.23 10.18
C ARG A 81 -2.45 -0.76 9.86
N SER A 82 -3.69 -0.31 9.71
CA SER A 82 -3.99 1.11 9.59
C SER A 82 -5.46 1.38 9.92
N SER A 83 -5.80 2.65 10.20
CA SER A 83 -7.19 3.09 10.34
C SER A 83 -7.98 3.05 9.03
N SER A 84 -7.29 2.97 7.88
CA SER A 84 -7.90 2.81 6.54
C SER A 84 -7.56 1.44 5.94
N PRO A 85 -8.55 0.71 5.36
CA PRO A 85 -8.31 -0.59 4.73
C PRO A 85 -7.36 -0.48 3.53
N LEU A 86 -7.53 0.57 2.73
CA LEU A 86 -6.69 0.80 1.55
C LEU A 86 -5.26 1.15 1.96
N ARG A 87 -5.10 2.02 2.96
CA ARG A 87 -3.77 2.34 3.49
C ARG A 87 -3.08 1.10 4.07
N ALA A 88 -3.80 0.26 4.81
CA ALA A 88 -3.26 -1.01 5.28
C ALA A 88 -2.80 -1.90 4.11
N ALA A 89 -3.61 -2.05 3.07
CA ALA A 89 -3.25 -2.82 1.88
C ALA A 89 -2.01 -2.27 1.16
N MET A 90 -1.92 -0.95 1.02
CA MET A 90 -0.81 -0.28 0.36
C MET A 90 0.50 -0.39 1.15
N ILE A 91 0.45 -0.28 2.48
CA ILE A 91 1.62 -0.56 3.34
C ILE A 91 2.03 -2.03 3.22
N CYS A 92 1.08 -2.97 3.23
CA CYS A 92 1.38 -4.39 3.08
C CYS A 92 2.04 -4.70 1.74
N PHE A 93 1.59 -4.06 0.66
CA PHE A 93 2.23 -4.12 -0.65
C PHE A 93 3.67 -3.62 -0.56
N LEU A 94 3.91 -2.41 -0.05
CA LEU A 94 5.26 -1.86 0.07
C LEU A 94 6.20 -2.73 0.93
N LEU A 95 5.69 -3.30 2.02
CA LEU A 95 6.46 -4.27 2.84
C LEU A 95 6.84 -5.52 2.04
N SER A 96 5.96 -6.02 1.17
CA SER A 96 6.27 -7.16 0.29
C SER A 96 7.28 -6.84 -0.82
N GLN A 97 7.40 -5.56 -1.19
CA GLN A 97 8.38 -5.08 -2.17
C GLN A 97 9.70 -4.65 -1.52
N ASP A 98 9.71 -4.39 -0.21
CA ASP A 98 10.92 -4.16 0.60
C ASP A 98 11.63 -5.50 0.86
N THR A 99 11.91 -6.24 -0.22
CA THR A 99 12.97 -7.23 -0.23
C THR A 99 14.27 -6.45 -0.14
N GLU A 100 14.94 -6.52 1.01
CA GLU A 100 16.36 -6.22 1.00
C GLU A 100 17.01 -6.94 -0.18
N LYS A 101 17.82 -6.18 -0.92
CA LYS A 101 18.95 -6.69 -1.67
C LYS A 101 19.87 -7.42 -0.68
N THR A 102 19.50 -8.59 -0.19
CA THR A 102 20.42 -9.50 0.50
C THR A 102 21.24 -10.21 -0.58
N LEU A 103 22.06 -9.46 -1.30
CA LEU A 103 23.27 -9.99 -1.91
C LEU A 103 24.31 -9.97 -0.78
N LEU A 104 24.44 -11.11 -0.10
CA LEU A 104 25.72 -11.49 0.50
C LEU A 104 26.58 -12.13 -0.59
#